data_AF-A0A7C1DM94-F1
#
_entry.id   AF-A0A7C1DM94-F1
#
_cell.length_a   1.000
_cell.length_b   1.000
_cell.length_c   1.000
_cell.angle_alpha   90.00
_cell.angle_beta   90.00
_cell.angle_gamma   90.00
#
_symmetry.space_group_name_H-M   'P 1'
#
loop_
_entity.id
_entity.type
_entity.pdbx_description
1 polymer ?
#
loop_
_entity_poly.entity_id
_entity_poly.type
_entity_poly.pdbx_seq_one_letter_code
_entity_poly.pdbx_strand_id
1 'polypeptide(L)'
;MQHKNARFKKEAALLVVFLFLSGVLFAVPTGFEERAPKKSIRSKGEVIAVDNSEMHQRGIIRTGDQGVTLEILNGPFEGRILKGSNPLLGQLVSKRKDITVTEAIGSGLRVGRAVVGTMTTTLLLAYSGGYITLVMAFMAQGVPLANLFNLIYVAAEVLKTVVGSFGLVMVAPFTAVVGGFIFCGKSAREKFLRGT
;
A
#
# COMPACT_ATOMS: atom_id res chain seq x y z
N MET A 1 -38.16 15.76 -6.27
CA MET A 1 -37.69 15.44 -4.90
C MET A 1 -37.59 13.94 -4.63
N GLN A 2 -38.56 13.10 -5.05
CA GLN A 2 -38.55 11.65 -4.78
C GLN A 2 -37.37 10.85 -5.40
N HIS A 3 -36.87 11.23 -6.58
CA HIS A 3 -35.77 10.53 -7.25
C HIS A 3 -34.42 10.60 -6.50
N LYS A 4 -34.17 11.68 -5.74
CA LYS A 4 -32.90 11.89 -5.01
C LYS A 4 -32.83 11.00 -3.75
N ASN A 5 -33.96 10.79 -3.08
CA ASN A 5 -34.07 9.91 -1.90
C ASN A 5 -33.88 8.44 -2.25
N ALA A 6 -34.39 7.98 -3.40
CA ALA A 6 -34.22 6.60 -3.83
C ALA A 6 -32.75 6.26 -4.16
N ARG A 7 -32.00 7.21 -4.76
CA ARG A 7 -30.57 7.04 -5.03
C ARG A 7 -29.75 6.98 -3.73
N PHE A 8 -30.02 7.91 -2.80
CA PHE A 8 -29.33 7.95 -1.51
C PHE A 8 -29.56 6.70 -0.67
N LYS A 9 -30.79 6.16 -0.64
CA LYS A 9 -31.09 4.90 0.07
C LYS A 9 -30.34 3.71 -0.50
N LYS A 10 -30.15 3.64 -1.83
CA LYS A 10 -29.36 2.58 -2.48
C LYS A 10 -27.88 2.70 -2.14
N GLU A 11 -27.32 3.91 -2.18
CA GLU A 11 -25.93 4.18 -1.79
C GLU A 11 -25.67 3.83 -0.33
N ALA A 12 -26.57 4.24 0.58
CA ALA A 12 -26.50 3.89 1.99
C ALA A 12 -26.61 2.37 2.23
N ALA A 13 -27.51 1.68 1.53
CA ALA A 13 -27.62 0.23 1.60
C ALA A 13 -26.34 -0.48 1.14
N LEU A 14 -25.74 -0.03 0.03
CA LEU A 14 -24.46 -0.55 -0.45
C LEU A 14 -23.34 -0.34 0.57
N LEU A 15 -23.26 0.85 1.17
CA LEU A 15 -22.26 1.14 2.22
C LEU A 15 -22.41 0.22 3.42
N VAL A 16 -23.64 -0.02 3.89
CA VAL A 16 -23.89 -0.94 5.01
C VAL A 16 -23.47 -2.37 4.66
N VAL A 17 -23.76 -2.84 3.44
CA VAL A 17 -23.31 -4.16 2.97
C VAL A 17 -21.79 -4.25 2.92
N PHE A 18 -21.09 -3.23 2.40
CA PHE A 18 -19.64 -3.22 2.37
C PHE A 18 -19.03 -3.21 3.77
N LEU A 19 -19.55 -2.39 4.69
CA LEU A 19 -19.09 -2.38 6.08
C LEU A 19 -19.32 -3.72 6.77
N PHE A 20 -20.47 -4.35 6.55
CA PHE A 20 -20.77 -5.67 7.04
C PHE A 20 -19.80 -6.72 6.48
N LEU A 21 -19.59 -6.73 5.15
CA LEU A 21 -18.66 -7.65 4.51
C LEU A 21 -17.21 -7.43 4.99
N SER A 22 -16.78 -6.18 5.15
CA SER A 22 -15.47 -5.84 5.72
C SER A 22 -15.34 -6.33 7.17
N GLY A 23 -16.39 -6.18 7.99
CA GLY A 23 -16.42 -6.70 9.35
C GLY A 23 -16.37 -8.23 9.40
N VAL A 24 -17.11 -8.91 8.51
CA VAL A 24 -17.06 -10.37 8.37
C VAL A 24 -15.68 -10.81 7.91
N LEU A 25 -15.11 -10.19 6.87
CA LEU A 25 -13.79 -10.51 6.36
C LEU A 25 -12.70 -10.28 7.43
N PHE A 26 -12.86 -9.26 8.26
CA PHE A 26 -11.98 -9.02 9.40
C PHE A 26 -12.07 -10.13 10.45
N ALA A 27 -13.27 -10.67 10.69
CA ALA A 27 -13.49 -11.76 11.63
C ALA A 27 -13.18 -13.15 11.05
N VAL A 28 -13.05 -13.30 9.73
CA VAL A 28 -12.73 -14.58 9.09
C VAL A 28 -11.25 -14.88 9.35
N PRO A 29 -10.92 -15.96 10.08
CA PRO A 29 -9.53 -16.38 10.27
C PRO A 29 -9.00 -16.83 8.90
N THR A 30 -8.15 -16.01 8.28
CA THR A 30 -7.69 -16.20 6.89
C THR A 30 -6.75 -17.39 6.71
N GLY A 31 -6.46 -18.16 7.76
CA GLY A 31 -5.50 -19.28 7.75
C GLY A 31 -4.05 -18.84 7.50
N PHE A 32 -3.80 -17.55 7.28
CA PHE A 32 -2.47 -16.97 7.12
C PHE A 32 -1.84 -16.53 8.44
N GLU A 33 -2.55 -16.66 9.56
CA GLU A 33 -2.05 -16.43 10.91
C GLU A 33 -1.03 -17.52 11.33
N GLU A 34 -1.19 -18.74 10.83
CA GLU A 34 -0.26 -19.87 11.04
C GLU A 34 0.79 -20.01 9.93
N ARG A 35 1.27 -18.92 9.32
CA ARG A 35 2.38 -18.96 8.34
C ARG A 35 3.76 -19.29 8.95
N ALA A 36 3.85 -19.79 10.18
CA ALA A 36 5.04 -20.48 10.63
C ALA A 36 4.96 -21.91 10.08
N PRO A 37 5.79 -22.31 9.09
CA PRO A 37 5.74 -23.67 8.56
C PRO A 37 5.77 -24.66 9.73
N LYS A 38 4.88 -25.67 9.75
CA LYS A 38 4.85 -26.68 10.83
C LYS A 38 6.16 -27.48 10.98
N LYS A 39 7.06 -27.38 9.98
CA LYS A 39 8.45 -27.89 9.98
C LYS A 39 9.52 -26.79 10.01
N SER A 40 9.16 -25.55 10.35
CA SER A 40 10.14 -24.48 10.53
C SER A 40 10.71 -24.55 11.94
N ILE A 41 12.04 -24.55 12.03
CA ILE A 41 12.75 -24.46 13.29
C ILE A 41 13.15 -23.00 13.45
N ARG A 42 12.60 -22.33 14.46
CA ARG A 42 13.03 -20.98 14.82
C ARG A 42 14.33 -21.08 15.59
N SER A 43 15.43 -20.78 14.92
CA SER A 43 16.75 -20.68 15.52
C SER A 43 17.18 -19.22 15.59
N LYS A 44 17.84 -18.83 16.68
CA LYS A 44 18.51 -17.53 16.76
C LYS A 44 19.74 -17.58 15.87
N GLY A 45 19.96 -16.55 15.07
CA GLY A 45 21.18 -16.39 14.29
C GLY A 45 21.82 -15.03 14.56
N GLU A 46 23.15 -15.00 14.60
CA GLU A 46 23.94 -13.78 14.70
C GLU A 46 24.33 -13.30 13.30
N VAL A 47 24.20 -12.00 13.06
CA VAL A 47 24.61 -11.38 11.79
C VAL A 47 26.11 -11.18 11.81
N ILE A 48 26.86 -11.99 11.05
CA ILE A 48 28.32 -11.88 10.94
C ILE A 48 28.70 -10.83 9.90
N ALA A 49 27.99 -10.79 8.78
CA ALA A 49 28.30 -9.87 7.68
C ALA A 49 27.04 -9.34 7.02
N VAL A 50 27.11 -8.09 6.57
CA VAL A 50 26.03 -7.40 5.85
C VAL A 50 26.59 -6.84 4.55
N ASP A 51 25.93 -7.18 3.44
CA ASP A 51 26.14 -6.57 2.13
C ASP A 51 25.00 -5.60 1.83
N ASN A 52 25.35 -4.32 1.63
CA ASN A 52 24.43 -3.23 1.34
C ASN A 52 24.59 -2.71 -0.10
N SER A 53 25.25 -3.44 -1.00
CA SER A 53 25.50 -2.99 -2.37
C SER A 53 24.23 -2.68 -3.16
N GLU A 54 23.12 -3.38 -2.90
CA GLU A 54 21.81 -3.14 -3.53
C GLU A 54 20.91 -2.17 -2.74
N MET A 55 21.40 -1.65 -1.60
CA MET A 55 20.67 -0.74 -0.74
C MET A 55 20.80 0.71 -1.20
N HIS A 56 19.66 1.34 -1.41
CA HIS A 56 19.55 2.75 -1.77
C HIS A 56 19.08 3.56 -0.58
N GLN A 57 19.94 4.43 -0.06
CA GLN A 57 19.58 5.37 1.00
C GLN A 57 19.17 6.72 0.40
N ARG A 58 17.90 7.11 0.58
CA ARG A 58 17.39 8.43 0.19
C ARG A 58 16.95 9.20 1.43
N GLY A 59 17.84 10.06 1.92
CA GLY A 59 17.62 10.81 3.16
C GLY A 59 17.49 9.86 4.36
N ILE A 60 16.32 9.89 5.02
CA ILE A 60 16.02 9.07 6.20
C ILE A 60 15.47 7.68 5.87
N ILE A 61 15.28 7.35 4.59
CA ILE A 61 14.71 6.08 4.14
C ILE A 61 15.79 5.19 3.56
N ARG A 62 15.78 3.91 3.94
CA ARG A 62 16.52 2.84 3.30
C ARG A 62 15.57 1.93 2.51
N THR A 63 15.86 1.74 1.22
CA THR A 63 15.12 0.85 0.35
C THR A 63 16.08 -0.05 -0.43
N GLY A 64 15.77 -1.34 -0.55
CA GLY A 64 16.59 -2.29 -1.32
C GLY A 64 16.65 -3.66 -0.64
N ASP A 65 17.43 -4.57 -1.23
CA ASP A 65 17.74 -5.86 -0.62
C ASP A 65 19.06 -5.74 0.16
N GLN A 66 19.03 -6.12 1.43
CA GLN A 66 20.23 -6.23 2.23
C GLN A 66 20.62 -7.71 2.34
N GLY A 67 21.76 -8.08 1.79
CA GLY A 67 22.34 -9.42 1.95
C GLY A 67 22.86 -9.60 3.37
N VAL A 68 22.43 -10.64 4.09
CA VAL A 68 22.81 -10.88 5.48
C VAL A 68 23.42 -12.27 5.61
N THR A 69 24.65 -12.35 6.08
CA THR A 69 25.28 -13.63 6.43
C THR A 69 25.06 -13.88 7.91
N LEU A 70 24.33 -14.95 8.22
CA LEU A 70 23.90 -15.34 9.56
C LEU A 70 24.63 -16.61 9.99
N GLU A 71 25.14 -16.65 11.21
CA GLU A 71 25.50 -17.90 11.88
C GLU A 71 24.42 -18.31 12.86
N ILE A 72 23.99 -19.56 12.77
CA ILE A 72 22.94 -20.09 13.65
C ILE A 72 23.54 -20.38 15.03
N LEU A 73 23.00 -19.76 16.07
CA LEU A 73 23.46 -19.88 17.45
C LEU A 73 22.85 -21.06 18.21
N ASN A 74 21.72 -21.61 17.74
CA ASN A 74 20.99 -22.66 18.47
C ASN A 74 20.16 -23.57 17.54
N GLY A 75 19.93 -24.81 17.97
CA GLY A 75 19.08 -25.79 17.28
C GLY A 75 19.87 -26.76 16.38
N PRO A 76 19.21 -27.59 15.57
CA PRO A 76 19.88 -28.68 14.82
C PRO A 76 20.85 -28.21 13.73
N PHE A 77 20.92 -26.89 13.48
CA PHE A 77 21.80 -26.27 12.50
C PHE A 77 22.80 -25.29 13.14
N GLU A 78 23.01 -25.37 14.46
CA GLU A 78 23.97 -24.53 15.19
C GLU A 78 25.38 -24.58 14.57
N GLY A 79 26.04 -23.41 14.50
CA GLY A 79 27.35 -23.21 13.85
C GLY A 79 27.32 -23.15 12.32
N ARG A 80 26.15 -23.30 11.66
CA ARG A 80 26.02 -23.14 10.21
C ARG A 80 25.95 -21.67 9.84
N ILE A 81 26.70 -21.30 8.80
CA ILE A 81 26.64 -19.98 8.15
C ILE A 81 25.67 -20.05 6.96
N LEU A 82 24.68 -19.16 6.92
CA LEU A 82 23.69 -19.04 5.87
C LEU A 82 23.63 -17.61 5.33
N LYS A 83 23.41 -17.48 4.02
CA LYS A 83 23.04 -16.19 3.42
C LYS A 83 21.52 -16.06 3.42
N GLY A 84 21.04 -15.02 4.08
CA GLY A 84 19.68 -14.53 3.99
C GLY A 84 19.64 -13.19 3.26
N SER A 85 18.42 -12.76 2.94
CA SER A 85 18.14 -11.43 2.45
C SER A 85 17.16 -10.76 3.41
N ASN A 86 17.35 -9.46 3.63
CA ASN A 86 16.44 -8.61 4.38
C ASN A 86 15.93 -7.50 3.45
N PRO A 87 14.78 -7.68 2.79
CA PRO A 87 14.21 -6.66 1.91
C PRO A 87 13.70 -5.48 2.75
N LEU A 88 14.36 -4.34 2.61
CA LEU A 88 14.01 -3.11 3.31
C LEU A 88 13.02 -2.31 2.47
N LEU A 89 11.73 -2.39 2.83
CA LEU A 89 10.66 -1.64 2.18
C LEU A 89 10.50 -0.25 2.76
N GLY A 90 11.51 0.59 2.56
CA GLY A 90 11.45 2.00 2.93
C GLY A 90 11.42 2.22 4.45
N GLN A 91 12.25 1.46 5.18
CA GLN A 91 12.36 1.63 6.62
C GLN A 91 13.00 2.98 6.95
N LEU A 92 12.42 3.65 7.96
CA LEU A 92 13.05 4.79 8.61
C LEU A 92 14.34 4.29 9.27
N VAL A 93 15.46 4.96 8.99
CA VAL A 93 16.73 4.65 9.68
C VAL A 93 16.53 4.93 11.17
N SER A 94 16.31 3.85 11.91
CA SER A 94 15.91 3.81 13.30
C SER A 94 17.04 4.34 14.18
N LYS A 95 16.85 5.58 14.69
CA LYS A 95 17.36 6.08 16.00
C LYS A 95 17.16 7.58 16.23
N ARG A 96 16.71 8.37 15.24
CA ARG A 96 16.40 9.79 15.46
C ARG A 96 15.02 9.98 16.10
N LYS A 97 14.99 10.29 17.39
CA LYS A 97 13.78 10.70 18.14
C LYS A 97 13.30 12.11 17.75
N ASP A 98 14.05 12.79 16.89
CA ASP A 98 13.95 14.18 16.49
C ASP A 98 13.49 14.36 15.03
N ILE A 99 12.73 13.41 14.47
CA ILE A 99 12.16 13.57 13.13
C ILE A 99 11.13 14.71 13.13
N THR A 100 11.30 15.65 12.21
CA THR A 100 10.35 16.74 12.01
C THR A 100 9.12 16.25 11.23
N VAL A 101 7.97 16.92 11.42
CA VAL A 101 6.72 16.59 10.70
C VAL A 101 6.96 16.59 9.19
N THR A 102 7.69 17.57 8.66
CA THR A 102 8.01 17.69 7.23
C THR A 102 8.85 16.53 6.71
N GLU A 103 9.84 16.07 7.49
CA GLU A 103 10.65 14.91 7.14
C GLU A 103 9.85 13.61 7.18
N ALA A 104 8.96 13.45 8.16
CA ALA A 104 8.05 12.32 8.25
C ALA A 104 7.07 12.28 7.08
N ILE A 105 6.48 13.42 6.70
CA ILE A 105 5.59 13.55 5.54
C ILE A 105 6.37 13.23 4.26
N GLY A 106 7.54 13.84 4.06
CA GLY A 106 8.38 13.57 2.90
C GLY A 106 8.80 12.10 2.82
N SER A 107 8.96 11.45 3.97
CA SER A 107 9.23 10.03 4.04
C SER A 107 8.04 9.16 3.67
N GLY A 108 6.88 9.44 4.28
CA GLY A 108 5.62 8.75 3.98
C GLY A 108 5.21 8.90 2.51
N LEU A 109 5.46 10.06 1.90
CA LEU A 109 5.24 10.30 0.48
C LEU A 109 6.13 9.42 -0.41
N ARG A 110 7.41 9.25 -0.06
CA ARG A 110 8.33 8.40 -0.83
C ARG A 110 7.92 6.93 -0.79
N VAL A 111 7.53 6.43 0.39
CA VAL A 111 7.02 5.06 0.55
C VAL A 111 5.68 4.89 -0.16
N GLY A 112 4.74 5.83 0.06
CA GLY A 112 3.43 5.83 -0.57
C GLY A 112 3.51 5.83 -2.10
N ARG A 113 4.42 6.61 -2.69
CA ARG A 113 4.68 6.60 -4.14
C ARG A 113 5.11 5.23 -4.66
N ALA A 114 5.97 4.52 -3.92
CA ALA A 114 6.40 3.18 -4.30
C ALA A 114 5.22 2.19 -4.30
N VAL A 115 4.40 2.21 -3.25
CA VAL A 115 3.23 1.32 -3.11
C VAL A 115 2.17 1.64 -4.17
N VAL A 116 1.78 2.90 -4.31
CA VAL A 116 0.78 3.35 -5.31
C VAL A 116 1.27 3.02 -6.73
N GLY A 117 2.58 3.14 -7.00
CA GLY A 117 3.15 2.78 -8.30
C GLY A 117 2.89 1.32 -8.68
N THR A 118 3.13 0.38 -7.75
CA THR A 118 2.90 -1.05 -8.02
C THR A 118 1.43 -1.39 -8.28
N MET A 119 0.50 -0.75 -7.56
CA MET A 119 -0.94 -0.97 -7.73
C MET A 119 -1.49 -0.30 -9.00
N THR A 120 -0.93 0.84 -9.39
CA THR A 120 -1.36 1.57 -10.60
C THR A 120 -1.27 0.69 -11.84
N THR A 121 -0.21 -0.11 -11.97
CA THR A 121 -0.07 -1.07 -13.07
C THR A 121 -1.20 -2.10 -13.10
N THR A 122 -1.60 -2.63 -11.94
CA THR A 122 -2.73 -3.57 -11.86
C THR A 122 -4.05 -2.90 -12.23
N LEU A 123 -4.29 -1.68 -11.75
CA LEU A 123 -5.50 -0.93 -12.04
C LEU A 123 -5.59 -0.52 -13.51
N LEU A 124 -4.48 -0.13 -14.12
CA LEU A 124 -4.41 0.16 -15.55
C LEU A 124 -4.90 -1.04 -16.36
N LEU A 125 -4.43 -2.24 -16.05
CA LEU A 125 -4.86 -3.48 -16.73
C LEU A 125 -6.34 -3.79 -16.46
N ALA A 126 -6.79 -3.67 -15.20
CA ALA A 126 -8.18 -3.92 -14.83
C ALA A 126 -9.15 -2.96 -15.53
N TYR A 127 -8.86 -1.65 -15.53
CA TYR A 127 -9.66 -0.66 -16.24
C TYR A 127 -9.64 -0.90 -17.75
N SER A 128 -8.46 -1.14 -18.34
CA SER A 128 -8.34 -1.41 -19.78
C SER A 128 -9.17 -2.62 -20.21
N GLY A 129 -9.15 -3.72 -19.42
CA GLY A 129 -9.99 -4.88 -19.67
C GLY A 129 -11.49 -4.57 -19.63
N GLY A 130 -11.92 -3.73 -18.67
CA GLY A 130 -13.30 -3.24 -18.60
C GLY A 130 -13.73 -2.36 -19.77
N TYR A 131 -12.82 -1.54 -20.32
CA TYR A 131 -13.12 -0.76 -21.54
C TYR A 131 -13.26 -1.65 -22.76
N ILE A 132 -12.40 -2.67 -22.91
CA ILE A 132 -12.46 -3.57 -24.06
C ILE A 132 -13.81 -4.26 -24.14
N THR A 133 -14.35 -4.74 -23.02
CA THR A 133 -15.68 -5.38 -23.00
C THR A 133 -16.80 -4.40 -23.37
N LEU A 134 -16.74 -3.15 -22.88
CA LEU A 134 -17.70 -2.11 -23.25
C LEU A 134 -17.64 -1.78 -24.76
N VAL A 135 -16.43 -1.64 -25.31
CA VAL A 135 -16.22 -1.37 -26.74
C VAL A 135 -16.73 -2.54 -27.59
N MET A 136 -16.40 -3.77 -27.21
CA MET A 136 -16.88 -4.98 -27.91
C MET A 136 -18.41 -5.09 -27.91
N ALA A 137 -19.07 -4.73 -26.80
CA ALA A 137 -20.53 -4.74 -26.73
C ALA A 137 -21.16 -3.76 -27.74
N PHE A 138 -20.64 -2.54 -27.83
CA PHE A 138 -21.15 -1.55 -28.81
C PHE A 138 -20.80 -1.91 -30.26
N MET A 139 -19.65 -2.55 -30.50
CA MET A 139 -19.32 -3.11 -31.81
C MET A 139 -20.30 -4.21 -32.22
N ALA A 140 -20.68 -5.10 -31.29
CA ALA A 140 -21.66 -6.15 -31.55
C ALA A 140 -23.06 -5.59 -31.87
N GLN A 141 -23.39 -4.41 -31.33
CA GLN A 141 -24.63 -3.69 -31.64
C GLN A 141 -24.56 -2.87 -32.94
N GLY A 142 -23.44 -2.90 -33.67
CA GLY A 142 -23.28 -2.21 -34.95
C GLY A 142 -23.07 -0.69 -34.84
N VAL A 143 -22.71 -0.17 -33.66
CA VAL A 143 -22.47 1.27 -33.48
C VAL A 143 -21.16 1.66 -34.19
N PRO A 144 -21.17 2.67 -35.09
CA PRO A 144 -19.94 3.16 -35.71
C PRO A 144 -18.94 3.65 -34.67
N LEU A 145 -17.68 3.21 -34.75
CA LEU A 145 -16.63 3.58 -33.79
C LEU A 145 -16.43 5.09 -33.67
N ALA A 146 -16.73 5.85 -34.74
CA ALA A 146 -16.68 7.32 -34.73
C ALA A 146 -17.65 7.95 -33.72
N ASN A 147 -18.79 7.30 -33.46
CA ASN A 147 -19.81 7.79 -32.53
C ASN A 147 -19.64 7.24 -31.11
N LEU A 148 -18.77 6.24 -30.93
CA LEU A 148 -18.53 5.56 -29.67
C LEU A 148 -18.08 6.52 -28.56
N PHE A 149 -17.16 7.43 -28.88
CA PHE A 149 -16.66 8.43 -27.94
C PHE A 149 -17.71 9.47 -27.52
N ASN A 150 -18.76 9.66 -28.32
CA ASN A 150 -19.86 10.57 -28.01
C ASN A 150 -20.97 9.92 -27.17
N LEU A 151 -20.87 8.61 -26.89
CA LEU A 151 -21.85 7.93 -26.05
C LEU A 151 -21.64 8.30 -24.58
N ILE A 152 -22.75 8.63 -23.91
CA ILE A 152 -22.77 8.94 -22.47
C ILE A 152 -22.17 7.81 -21.62
N TYR A 153 -22.30 6.55 -22.05
CA TYR A 153 -21.72 5.40 -21.36
C TYR A 153 -20.19 5.40 -21.37
N VAL A 154 -19.59 5.68 -22.53
CA VAL A 154 -18.13 5.73 -22.68
C VAL A 154 -17.58 6.96 -21.94
N ALA A 155 -18.22 8.12 -22.09
CA ALA A 155 -17.82 9.33 -21.38
C ALA A 155 -17.92 9.17 -19.85
N ALA A 156 -18.98 8.55 -19.35
CA ALA A 156 -19.16 8.30 -17.92
C ALA A 156 -18.13 7.31 -17.36
N GLU A 157 -17.75 6.29 -18.13
CA GLU A 157 -16.71 5.36 -17.70
C GLU A 157 -15.35 6.07 -17.63
N VAL A 158 -15.01 6.88 -18.64
CA VAL A 158 -13.74 7.66 -18.68
C VAL A 158 -13.66 8.57 -17.48
N LEU A 159 -14.73 9.30 -17.20
CA LEU A 159 -14.80 10.15 -16.01
C LEU A 159 -14.62 9.35 -14.72
N LYS A 160 -15.25 8.18 -14.59
CA LYS A 160 -15.13 7.31 -13.41
C LYS A 160 -13.69 6.83 -13.22
N THR A 161 -13.01 6.41 -14.28
CA THR A 161 -11.61 5.97 -14.22
C THR A 161 -10.67 7.09 -13.80
N VAL A 162 -10.88 8.30 -14.34
CA VAL A 162 -10.08 9.48 -13.97
C VAL A 162 -10.28 9.84 -12.50
N VAL A 163 -11.54 9.93 -12.05
CA VAL A 163 -11.86 10.26 -10.65
C VAL A 163 -11.34 9.18 -9.69
N GLY A 164 -11.50 7.90 -10.04
CA GLY A 164 -11.01 6.77 -9.25
C GLY A 164 -9.48 6.75 -9.14
N SER A 165 -8.78 7.00 -10.25
CA SER A 165 -7.31 7.05 -10.26
C SER A 165 -6.78 8.24 -9.46
N PHE A 166 -7.44 9.40 -9.55
CA PHE A 166 -7.09 10.57 -8.75
C PHE A 166 -7.25 10.28 -7.26
N GLY A 167 -8.38 9.67 -6.86
CA GLY A 167 -8.64 9.26 -5.48
C GLY A 167 -7.56 8.34 -4.92
N LEU A 168 -7.17 7.31 -5.68
CA LEU A 168 -6.10 6.38 -5.30
C LEU A 168 -4.76 7.08 -5.08
N VAL A 169 -4.35 7.95 -6.02
CA VAL A 169 -3.07 8.66 -5.92
C VAL A 169 -3.07 9.64 -4.74
N MET A 170 -4.22 10.21 -4.39
CA MET A 170 -4.40 11.11 -3.23
C MET A 170 -4.28 10.40 -1.88
N VAL A 171 -4.45 9.07 -1.80
CA VAL A 171 -4.34 8.33 -0.53
C VAL A 171 -2.95 8.46 0.08
N ALA A 172 -1.89 8.35 -0.73
CA ALA A 172 -0.51 8.45 -0.27
C ALA A 172 -0.18 9.82 0.40
N PRO A 173 -0.42 10.99 -0.24
CA PRO A 173 -0.18 12.28 0.39
C PRO A 173 -1.09 12.51 1.58
N PHE A 174 -2.36 12.15 1.51
CA PHE A 174 -3.27 12.32 2.64
C PHE A 174 -2.81 11.53 3.88
N THR A 175 -2.44 10.26 3.68
CA THR A 175 -1.96 9.39 4.77
C THR A 175 -0.62 9.87 5.33
N ALA A 176 0.30 10.34 4.46
CA ALA A 176 1.59 10.87 4.90
C ALA A 176 1.44 12.13 5.75
N VAL A 177 0.55 13.06 5.35
CA VAL A 177 0.24 14.29 6.09
C VAL A 177 -0.36 13.94 7.46
N VAL A 178 -1.43 13.15 7.49
CA VAL A 178 -2.11 12.77 8.73
C VAL A 178 -1.16 11.99 9.65
N GLY A 179 -0.40 11.04 9.12
CA GLY A 179 0.58 10.27 9.88
C GLY A 179 1.70 11.16 10.44
N GLY A 180 2.22 12.10 9.64
CA GLY A 180 3.21 13.08 10.09
C GLY A 180 2.73 13.88 11.30
N PHE A 181 1.50 14.40 11.26
CA PHE A 181 0.92 15.15 12.37
C PHE A 181 0.63 14.29 13.61
N ILE A 182 0.06 13.09 13.44
CA ILE A 182 -0.29 12.20 14.57
C ILE A 182 0.96 11.70 15.30
N PHE A 183 1.99 11.27 14.57
CA PHE A 183 3.16 10.62 15.17
C PHE A 183 4.26 11.61 15.57
N CYS A 184 4.53 12.66 14.79
CA CYS A 184 5.55 13.65 15.14
C CYS A 184 5.02 14.79 16.03
N GLY A 185 3.71 15.02 16.09
CA GLY A 185 3.10 15.97 17.01
C GLY A 185 3.31 15.61 18.50
N LYS A 186 3.46 14.31 18.82
CA LYS A 186 3.77 13.85 20.18
C LYS A 186 5.23 14.01 20.56
N SER A 187 6.16 13.78 19.63
CA SER A 187 7.61 13.97 19.86
C SER A 187 7.97 15.43 20.14
N ALA A 188 7.33 16.38 19.44
CA ALA A 188 7.52 17.82 19.72
C ALA A 188 7.02 18.21 21.12
N ARG A 189 5.89 17.65 21.58
CA ARG A 189 5.36 17.86 22.94
C ARG A 189 6.26 17.24 24.01
N GLU A 190 6.87 16.09 23.74
CA GLU A 190 7.81 15.44 24.65
C GLU A 190 9.16 16.19 24.73
N LYS A 191 9.62 16.78 23.63
CA LYS A 191 10.74 17.74 23.61
C LYS A 191 10.43 19.02 24.41
N PHE A 192 9.23 19.56 24.25
CA PHE A 192 8.78 20.75 25.00
C PHE A 192 8.68 20.49 26.51
N LEU A 193 8.22 19.30 26.92
CA LEU A 193 8.14 18.90 28.33
C LEU A 193 9.49 18.55 28.96
N ARG A 194 10.54 18.29 28.17
CA ARG A 194 11.88 17.93 28.66
C ARG A 194 12.88 19.07 28.74
N GLY A 195 12.55 20.27 28.26
CA GLY A 195 13.32 21.49 28.55
C GLY A 195 14.85 21.38 28.34
N THR A 196 15.29 20.73 27.26
CA THR A 196 16.68 20.71 26.79
C THR A 196 16.73 20.69 25.27
#